data_AF-A0A7X8U634-F1
#
_entry.id   AF-A0A7X8U634-F1
#
_cell.length_a   1.000
_cell.length_b   1.000
_cell.length_c   1.000
_cell.angle_alpha   90.00
_cell.angle_beta   90.00
_cell.angle_gamma   90.00
#
_symmetry.space_group_name_H-M   'P 1'
#
loop_
_entity.id
_entity.type
_entity.pdbx_description
1 polymer ?
#
loop_
_entity_poly.entity_id
_entity_poly.type
_entity_poly.pdbx_seq_one_letter_code
_entity_poly.pdbx_strand_id
1 'polypeptide(L)' 'MKYAVLFRGRNIGGKNVVKMNDLKQLLLDLGLKKVKIFSPVFQCILEMT' A
#
# COMPACT_ATOMS: atom_id res chain seq x y z
N MET A 1 8.73 10.38 10.24
CA MET A 1 9.41 10.32 8.92
C MET A 1 8.42 9.89 7.85
N LYS A 2 8.52 10.38 6.60
CA LYS A 2 7.67 9.95 5.47
C LYS A 2 8.41 8.91 4.64
N TYR A 3 7.74 7.82 4.29
CA TYR A 3 8.28 6.71 3.53
C TYR A 3 7.46 6.48 2.27
N ALA A 4 8.14 6.19 1.16
CA ALA A 4 7.52 5.71 -0.05
C ALA A 4 7.75 4.20 -0.16
N VAL A 5 6.68 3.43 -0.38
CA VAL A 5 6.75 1.98 -0.58
C VAL A 5 6.31 1.67 -2.00
N LEU A 6 7.16 0.90 -2.69
CA LEU A 6 6.94 0.44 -4.04
C LEU A 6 6.66 -1.06 -4.05
N PHE A 7 5.45 -1.43 -4.43
CA PHE A 7 5.07 -2.82 -4.62
C PHE A 7 5.33 -3.22 -6.07
N ARG A 8 5.77 -4.46 -6.28
CA ARG A 8 5.98 -5.04 -7.61
C ARG A 8 5.03 -6.22 -7.82
N GLY A 9 4.61 -6.43 -9.06
CA GLY A 9 3.96 -7.68 -9.48
C GLY A 9 2.54 -7.93 -8.93
N ARG A 10 1.83 -6.89 -8.51
CA ARG A 10 0.43 -6.99 -8.03
C ARG A 10 -0.54 -6.42 -9.06
N ASN A 11 -1.75 -6.98 -9.13
CA ASN A 11 -2.83 -6.49 -10.01
C ASN A 11 -2.44 -6.41 -11.51
N ILE A 12 -1.46 -7.20 -11.95
CA ILE A 12 -1.03 -7.30 -13.36
C ILE A 12 -1.54 -8.63 -13.91
N GLY A 13 -2.21 -8.59 -15.07
CA GLY A 13 -2.69 -9.80 -15.75
C GLY A 13 -3.69 -10.64 -14.93
N GLY A 14 -4.42 -10.02 -14.00
CA GLY A 14 -5.38 -10.70 -13.11
C GLY A 14 -4.76 -11.56 -12.01
N LYS A 15 -3.43 -11.51 -11.82
CA LYS A 15 -2.71 -12.28 -10.79
C LYS A 15 -2.31 -11.39 -9.61
N ASN A 16 -2.06 -12.01 -8.45
CA ASN A 16 -1.66 -11.33 -7.21
C ASN A 16 -2.61 -10.15 -6.88
N VAL A 17 -3.91 -10.44 -6.87
CA VAL A 17 -4.95 -9.44 -6.67
C VAL A 17 -4.85 -8.90 -5.26
N VAL A 18 -4.58 -7.61 -5.14
CA VAL A 18 -4.59 -6.90 -3.86
C VAL A 18 -5.64 -5.81 -3.93
N LYS A 19 -6.64 -5.91 -3.05
CA LYS A 19 -7.64 -4.87 -2.85
C LYS A 19 -7.03 -3.73 -2.06
N MET A 20 -7.19 -2.51 -2.57
CA MET A 20 -6.57 -1.33 -1.97
C MET A 20 -7.11 -1.01 -0.58
N ASN A 21 -8.38 -1.31 -0.32
CA ASN A 21 -8.98 -1.10 0.99
C ASN A 21 -8.38 -2.03 2.05
N ASP A 22 -8.24 -3.31 1.71
CA ASP A 22 -7.65 -4.32 2.58
C ASP A 22 -6.17 -4.02 2.84
N LEU A 23 -5.43 -3.60 1.80
CA LEU A 23 -4.03 -3.16 1.95
C LEU A 23 -3.92 -1.94 2.86
N LYS A 24 -4.84 -0.97 2.73
CA LYS A 24 -4.84 0.22 3.58
C LYS A 24 -5.12 -0.14 5.04
N GLN A 25 -6.10 -1.00 5.29
CA GLN A 25 -6.41 -1.48 6.65
C GLN A 25 -5.21 -2.21 7.26
N LEU A 26 -4.61 -3.16 6.53
CA LEU A 26 -3.41 -3.86 6.99
C LEU A 26 -2.28 -2.91 7.40
N LEU A 27 -2.00 -1.88 6.59
CA LEU A 27 -0.96 -0.90 6.90
C LEU A 27 -1.30 -0.09 8.16
N LEU A 28 -2.58 0.25 8.37
CA LEU A 28 -3.04 0.93 9.58
C LEU A 28 -2.94 0.03 10.82
N ASP A 29 -3.32 -1.26 10.69
CA ASP A 29 -3.26 -2.26 11.76
C ASP A 29 -1.82 -2.54 12.21
N LEU A 30 -0.86 -2.41 11.30
CA LEU A 30 0.58 -2.47 11.59
C LEU A 30 1.11 -1.21 12.30
N GLY A 31 0.26 -0.22 12.60
CA GLY A 31 0.64 1.02 13.28
C GLY A 31 1.22 2.10 12.36
N LEU A 32 1.20 1.88 11.04
CA LEU A 32 1.63 2.89 10.07
C LEU A 32 0.54 3.95 9.94
N LYS A 33 0.94 5.21 9.95
CA LYS A 33 0.01 6.35 9.96
C LYS A 33 0.02 7.05 8.61
N LYS A 34 -1.05 7.80 8.34
CA LYS A 34 -1.21 8.64 7.13
C LYS A 34 -0.93 7.89 5.81
N VAL A 35 -1.39 6.64 5.71
CA VAL A 35 -1.28 5.80 4.52
C VAL A 35 -2.05 6.41 3.34
N LYS A 36 -1.33 6.78 2.27
CA LYS A 36 -1.88 7.23 0.98
C LYS A 36 -1.42 6.29 -0.13
N ILE A 37 -2.36 5.68 -0.82
CA ILE A 37 -2.09 4.81 -1.97
C ILE A 37 -2.42 5.59 -3.24
N PHE A 38 -1.47 5.68 -4.17
CA PHE A 38 -1.59 6.46 -5.41
C PHE A 38 -1.96 5.59 -6.61
N SER A 39 -1.56 4.31 -6.58
CA SER A 39 -1.82 3.37 -7.65
C SER A 39 -2.03 1.96 -7.08
N PRO A 40 -2.99 1.19 -7.63
CA PRO A 40 -3.19 -0.20 -7.24
C PRO A 40 -2.02 -1.12 -7.59
N VAL A 41 -1.10 -0.68 -8.43
CA VAL A 41 -0.01 -1.51 -8.95
C VAL A 41 1.31 -1.21 -8.23
N PHE A 42 1.62 0.06 -7.98
CA PHE A 42 3.00 0.46 -7.65
C PHE A 42 3.23 1.18 -6.33
N GLN A 43 2.48 2.24 -5.98
CA GLN A 43 3.01 3.23 -5.04
C GLN A 43 2.07 3.57 -3.88
N CYS A 44 2.60 3.57 -2.65
CA CYS A 44 2.00 4.25 -1.50
C CYS A 44 3.03 5.08 -0.72
N ILE A 45 2.54 6.10 0.01
CA ILE A 45 3.29 6.89 0.97
C ILE A 45 2.69 6.66 2.35
N LEU A 46 3.53 6.49 3.36
CA LEU A 46 3.12 6.26 4.74
C LEU A 46 4.09 6.92 5.72
N GLU A 47 3.62 7.17 6.94
CA GLU A 47 4.43 7.72 8.04
C GLU A 47 4.57 6.66 9.13
N MET A 48 5.79 6.49 9.64
CA MET A 48 6.06 5.66 10.82
C MET A 48 6.32 6.59 12.01
N THR A 49 5.74 6.22 13.16
CA THR A 49 5.93 6.91 14.44
C THR A 49 7.27 6.53 15.05
#